data_AF-A0A2N9XF31-F1
#
_entry.id   AF-A0A2N9XF31-F1
#
_cell.length_a   1.000
_cell.length_b   1.000
_cell.length_c   1.000
_cell.angle_alpha   90.00
_cell.angle_beta   90.00
_cell.angle_gamma   90.00
#
_symmetry.space_group_name_H-M   'P 1'
#
loop_
_entity.id
_entity.type
_entity.pdbx_description
1 polymer ?
#
loop_
_entity_poly.entity_id
_entity_poly.type
_entity_poly.pdbx_seq_one_letter_code
_entity_poly.pdbx_strand_id
1 'polypeptide(L)'
;MILFVPLVQRLHINPDWVLFIEQGQTFFLLFCFVFTLISTLYSRLTGEERAFWLWASLWWLVLLGRDQNWGRQTFSGYSHAFYHGIAAVLILGLILMLLWPRLRAGIKYYYHKPFPAWNFLLAATGFLLADAVERGRWIAQFILYNPIYDDMLEELYECPFILALFTISAALQWRTIIGSDRKIIKAS
;
A
#
# COMPACT_ATOMS: atom_id res chain seq x y z
N MET A 1 -12.69 -12.10 2.89
CA MET A 1 -12.69 -11.21 1.70
C MET A 1 -12.09 -11.91 0.49
N ILE A 2 -10.81 -12.33 0.53
CA ILE A 2 -10.12 -13.04 -0.57
C ILE A 2 -10.91 -14.23 -1.14
N LEU A 3 -11.50 -15.08 -0.30
CA LEU A 3 -12.26 -16.25 -0.74
C LEU A 3 -13.58 -15.93 -1.47
N PHE A 4 -14.09 -14.70 -1.34
CA PHE A 4 -15.33 -14.27 -1.98
C PHE A 4 -15.08 -13.64 -3.35
N VAL A 5 -13.83 -13.33 -3.70
CA VAL A 5 -13.46 -12.69 -4.98
C VAL A 5 -13.92 -13.52 -6.19
N PRO A 6 -13.77 -14.86 -6.22
CA PRO A 6 -14.28 -15.67 -7.33
C PRO A 6 -15.83 -15.69 -7.47
N LEU A 7 -16.58 -15.28 -6.43
CA LEU A 7 -18.04 -15.24 -6.52
C LEU A 7 -18.53 -14.17 -7.49
N VAL A 8 -17.72 -13.16 -7.77
CA VAL A 8 -18.04 -12.11 -8.74
C VAL A 8 -18.34 -12.70 -10.13
N GLN A 9 -17.61 -13.75 -10.52
CA GLN A 9 -17.88 -14.50 -11.74
C GLN A 9 -19.20 -15.27 -11.67
N ARG A 10 -19.49 -15.91 -10.53
CA ARG A 10 -20.73 -16.68 -10.33
C ARG A 10 -21.98 -15.81 -10.28
N LEU A 11 -21.84 -14.61 -9.73
CA LEU A 11 -22.90 -13.62 -9.61
C LEU A 11 -23.09 -12.80 -10.90
N HIS A 12 -22.27 -13.04 -11.93
CA HIS A 12 -22.31 -12.34 -13.21
C HIS A 12 -22.26 -10.81 -13.04
N ILE A 13 -21.41 -10.33 -12.11
CA ILE A 13 -21.19 -8.90 -11.92
C ILE A 13 -20.59 -8.33 -13.19
N ASN A 14 -21.08 -7.16 -13.62
CA ASN A 14 -20.61 -6.53 -14.85
C ASN A 14 -19.08 -6.24 -14.75
N PRO A 15 -18.24 -6.84 -15.62
CA PRO A 15 -16.81 -6.60 -15.69
C PRO A 15 -16.42 -5.13 -15.86
N ASP A 16 -17.29 -4.31 -16.48
CA ASP A 16 -17.06 -2.87 -16.65
C ASP A 16 -16.93 -2.10 -15.33
N TRP A 17 -17.30 -2.73 -14.20
CA TRP A 17 -17.12 -2.16 -12.86
C TRP A 17 -15.66 -2.11 -12.42
N VAL A 18 -14.74 -2.75 -13.16
CA VAL A 18 -13.29 -2.69 -12.90
C VAL A 18 -12.80 -1.26 -12.68
N LEU A 19 -13.22 -0.32 -13.53
CA LEU A 19 -12.84 1.10 -13.40
C LEU A 19 -13.29 1.72 -12.08
N PHE A 20 -14.45 1.31 -11.56
CA PHE A 20 -14.95 1.81 -10.26
C PHE A 20 -14.10 1.26 -9.10
N ILE A 21 -13.65 0.00 -9.22
CA ILE A 21 -12.79 -0.65 -8.24
C ILE A 21 -11.41 0.03 -8.23
N GLU A 22 -10.80 0.23 -9.42
CA GLU A 22 -9.54 0.96 -9.62
C GLU A 22 -9.59 2.36 -8.99
N GLN A 23 -10.64 3.13 -9.28
CA GLN A 23 -10.83 4.46 -8.70
C GLN A 23 -10.94 4.38 -7.17
N GLY A 24 -11.67 3.40 -6.65
CA GLY A 24 -11.76 3.12 -5.22
C GLY A 24 -10.39 2.85 -4.59
N GLN A 25 -9.55 2.01 -5.21
CA GLN A 25 -8.19 1.74 -4.77
C GLN A 25 -7.32 2.99 -4.79
N THR A 26 -7.41 3.79 -5.86
CA THR A 26 -6.69 5.06 -6.00
C THR A 26 -7.01 6.00 -4.85
N PHE A 27 -8.30 6.23 -4.58
CA PHE A 27 -8.74 7.09 -3.47
C PHE A 27 -8.29 6.53 -2.11
N PHE A 28 -8.33 5.21 -1.95
CA PHE A 28 -7.90 4.58 -0.71
C PHE A 28 -6.38 4.66 -0.50
N LEU A 29 -5.57 4.50 -1.54
CA LEU A 29 -4.11 4.70 -1.48
C LEU A 29 -3.74 6.16 -1.18
N LEU A 30 -4.45 7.11 -1.79
CA LEU A 30 -4.30 8.53 -1.46
C LEU A 30 -4.66 8.80 0.01
N PHE A 31 -5.76 8.21 0.49
CA PHE A 31 -6.13 8.27 1.90
C PHE A 31 -5.02 7.67 2.79
N CYS A 32 -4.45 6.51 2.46
CA CYS A 32 -3.36 5.89 3.22
C CYS A 32 -2.14 6.82 3.31
N PHE A 33 -1.74 7.42 2.18
CA PHE A 33 -0.65 8.39 2.13
C PHE A 33 -0.92 9.60 3.03
N VAL A 34 -2.07 10.26 2.84
CA VAL A 34 -2.45 11.47 3.57
C VAL A 34 -2.61 11.18 5.06
N PHE A 35 -3.27 10.08 5.41
CA PHE A 35 -3.44 9.63 6.78
C PHE A 35 -2.08 9.42 7.46
N THR A 36 -1.20 8.60 6.89
CA THR A 36 0.11 8.32 7.48
C THR A 36 0.96 9.59 7.60
N LEU A 37 0.93 10.48 6.60
CA LEU A 37 1.67 11.73 6.62
C LEU A 37 1.14 12.69 7.70
N ILE A 38 -0.16 12.99 7.68
CA ILE A 38 -0.80 13.91 8.65
C ILE A 38 -0.63 13.36 10.07
N SER A 39 -0.92 12.08 10.30
CA SER A 39 -0.70 11.46 11.61
C SER A 39 0.75 11.62 12.06
N THR A 40 1.74 11.53 11.16
CA THR A 40 3.15 11.75 11.51
C THR A 40 3.48 13.21 11.81
N LEU A 41 2.96 14.14 11.02
CA LEU A 41 3.26 15.57 11.14
C LEU A 41 2.63 16.20 12.40
N TYR A 42 1.44 15.76 12.77
CA TYR A 42 0.70 16.29 13.92
C TYR A 42 0.91 15.50 15.22
N SER A 43 1.60 14.36 15.15
CA SER A 43 1.97 13.61 16.36
C SER A 43 3.26 14.12 16.98
N ARG A 44 3.45 13.82 18.27
CA ARG A 44 4.68 14.10 19.02
C ARG A 44 5.80 13.09 18.75
N LEU A 45 5.83 12.51 17.56
CA LEU A 45 6.89 11.58 17.16
C LEU A 45 8.17 12.37 16.94
N THR A 46 9.29 11.87 17.47
CA THR A 46 10.58 12.53 17.36
C THR A 46 11.65 11.57 16.86
N GLY A 47 12.77 12.13 16.38
CA GLY A 47 13.96 11.36 16.01
C GLY A 47 13.68 10.24 15.00
N GLU A 48 13.94 9.01 15.43
CA GLU A 48 13.86 7.78 14.63
C GLU A 48 12.44 7.35 14.27
N GLU A 49 11.48 7.51 15.19
CA GLU A 49 10.09 7.13 14.97
C GLU A 49 9.47 8.01 13.87
N ARG A 50 9.71 9.32 13.93
CA ARG A 50 9.22 10.27 12.91
C ARG A 50 9.86 10.02 11.55
N ALA A 51 11.17 9.75 11.51
CA ALA A 51 11.87 9.47 10.25
C ALA A 51 11.30 8.22 9.56
N PHE A 52 11.02 7.16 10.32
CA PHE A 52 10.39 5.94 9.79
C PHE A 52 9.00 6.20 9.21
N TRP A 53 8.14 6.93 9.93
CA TRP A 53 6.78 7.16 9.44
C TRP A 53 6.68 8.14 8.28
N LEU A 54 7.60 9.11 8.17
CA LEU A 54 7.74 9.92 6.96
C LEU A 54 8.16 9.06 5.76
N TRP A 55 9.11 8.15 5.96
CA TRP A 55 9.51 7.20 4.92
C TRP A 55 8.37 6.24 4.54
N ALA A 56 7.59 5.76 5.51
CA ALA A 56 6.40 4.95 5.26
C ALA A 56 5.32 5.72 4.47
N SER A 57 5.15 7.03 4.70
CA SER A 57 4.25 7.83 3.88
C SER A 57 4.71 7.92 2.42
N LEU A 58 6.02 8.03 2.16
CA LEU A 58 6.52 7.98 0.78
C LEU A 58 6.30 6.63 0.10
N TRP A 59 6.32 5.52 0.84
CA TRP A 59 5.94 4.22 0.29
C TRP A 59 4.49 4.20 -0.20
N TRP A 60 3.56 4.77 0.56
CA TRP A 60 2.17 4.90 0.12
C TRP A 60 2.05 5.75 -1.15
N LEU A 61 2.82 6.83 -1.24
CA LEU A 61 2.86 7.67 -2.44
C LEU A 61 3.43 6.92 -3.66
N VAL A 62 4.42 6.05 -3.46
CA VAL A 62 4.95 5.18 -4.52
C VAL A 62 3.95 4.12 -4.96
N LEU A 63 3.19 3.52 -4.03
CA LEU A 63 2.12 2.57 -4.38
C LEU A 63 1.01 3.26 -5.18
N LEU A 64 0.58 4.45 -4.76
CA LEU A 64 -0.36 5.28 -5.53
C LEU A 64 0.20 5.64 -6.91
N GLY A 65 1.49 5.96 -6.97
CA GLY A 65 2.20 6.20 -8.22
C GLY A 65 2.14 4.99 -9.15
N ARG A 66 2.46 3.78 -8.66
CA ARG A 66 2.37 2.55 -9.46
C ARG A 66 0.97 2.30 -9.98
N ASP A 67 -0.02 2.38 -9.08
CA ASP A 67 -1.45 2.18 -9.38
C ASP A 67 -1.91 3.07 -10.54
N GLN A 68 -1.60 4.37 -10.49
CA GLN A 68 -1.97 5.34 -11.53
C GLN A 68 -1.00 5.42 -12.72
N ASN A 69 -0.10 4.45 -12.87
CA ASN A 69 0.99 4.46 -13.85
C ASN A 69 1.73 5.81 -13.88
N TRP A 70 2.15 6.24 -12.70
CA TRP A 70 2.83 7.50 -12.36
C TRP A 70 2.06 8.76 -12.77
N GLY A 71 0.73 8.66 -12.78
CA GLY A 71 -0.19 9.74 -13.17
C GLY A 71 -0.55 9.76 -14.65
N ARG A 72 -0.07 8.79 -15.45
CA ARG A 72 -0.38 8.71 -16.89
C ARG A 72 -1.86 8.44 -17.15
N GLN A 73 -2.52 7.66 -16.29
CA GLN A 73 -3.94 7.35 -16.41
C GLN A 73 -4.81 8.60 -16.20
N THR A 74 -4.46 9.45 -15.22
CA THR A 74 -5.22 10.67 -14.90
C THR A 74 -4.85 11.88 -15.77
N PHE A 75 -3.55 12.10 -15.98
CA PHE A 75 -3.00 13.26 -16.67
C PHE A 75 -2.28 12.81 -17.94
N SER A 76 -3.01 12.25 -18.90
CA SER A 76 -2.47 11.84 -20.18
C SER A 76 -1.98 13.05 -21.01
N GLY A 77 -0.96 12.85 -21.86
CA GLY A 77 -0.52 13.87 -22.83
C GLY A 77 0.94 14.29 -22.71
N TYR A 78 1.66 13.83 -21.68
CA TYR A 78 3.09 14.05 -21.53
C TYR A 78 3.92 12.90 -22.14
N SER A 79 5.22 13.13 -22.33
CA SER A 79 6.13 12.10 -22.83
C SER A 79 6.34 10.98 -21.80
N HIS A 80 6.67 9.78 -22.27
CA HIS A 80 7.01 8.66 -21.37
C HIS A 80 8.15 9.00 -20.39
N ALA A 81 9.12 9.81 -20.84
CA ALA A 81 10.23 10.28 -20.01
C ALA A 81 9.75 11.11 -18.79
N PHE A 82 8.64 11.85 -18.91
CA PHE A 82 8.08 12.62 -17.81
C PHE A 82 7.57 11.71 -16.68
N TYR A 83 6.75 10.70 -17.01
CA TYR A 83 6.22 9.76 -16.03
C TYR A 83 7.33 8.90 -15.41
N HIS A 84 8.31 8.46 -16.21
CA HIS A 84 9.50 7.78 -15.69
C HIS A 84 10.34 8.69 -14.78
N GLY A 85 10.38 10.00 -15.05
CA GLY A 85 11.01 10.98 -14.19
C GLY A 85 10.36 11.06 -12.81
N ILE A 86 9.02 11.10 -12.75
CA ILE A 86 8.26 11.07 -11.49
C ILE A 86 8.60 9.79 -10.71
N ALA A 87 8.53 8.63 -11.38
CA ALA A 87 8.88 7.35 -10.79
C ALA A 87 10.31 7.36 -10.22
N ALA A 88 11.28 7.81 -11.02
CA ALA A 88 12.68 7.86 -10.64
C ALA A 88 12.90 8.76 -9.43
N VAL A 89 12.29 9.95 -9.38
CA VAL A 89 12.41 10.87 -8.24
C VAL A 89 11.84 10.26 -6.96
N LEU A 90 10.65 9.65 -7.02
CA LEU A 90 10.02 9.05 -5.84
C LEU A 90 10.81 7.84 -5.33
N ILE A 91 11.23 6.94 -6.23
CA ILE A 91 12.03 5.76 -5.89
C ILE A 91 13.40 6.18 -5.36
N LEU A 92 14.06 7.15 -6.01
CA LEU A 92 15.34 7.66 -5.55
C LEU A 92 15.21 8.32 -4.18
N GLY A 93 14.13 9.07 -3.93
CA GLY A 93 13.80 9.62 -2.61
C GLY A 93 13.73 8.55 -1.53
N LEU A 94 13.02 7.43 -1.79
CA LEU A 94 12.95 6.30 -0.87
C LEU A 94 14.33 5.70 -0.56
N ILE A 95 15.18 5.54 -1.58
CA ILE A 95 16.51 4.95 -1.45
C ILE A 95 17.45 5.91 -0.70
N LEU A 96 17.48 7.19 -1.08
CA LEU A 96 18.35 8.19 -0.47
C LEU A 96 18.03 8.40 1.01
N MET A 97 16.76 8.28 1.40
CA MET A 97 16.38 8.35 2.81
C MET A 97 17.05 7.26 3.66
N LEU A 98 17.43 6.11 3.09
CA LEU A 98 18.17 5.05 3.81
C LEU A 98 19.56 5.49 4.27
N LEU A 99 20.15 6.52 3.64
CA LEU A 99 21.41 7.09 4.09
C LEU A 99 21.24 7.82 5.43
N TRP A 100 20.03 8.26 5.77
CA TRP A 100 19.74 8.99 7.00
C TRP A 100 19.85 8.06 8.23
N PRO A 101 20.78 8.32 9.18
CA PRO A 101 20.96 7.45 10.34
C PRO A 101 19.70 7.28 11.20
N ARG A 102 18.88 8.34 11.29
CA ARG A 102 17.61 8.31 12.03
C ARG A 102 16.61 7.32 11.42
N LEU A 103 16.53 7.26 10.09
CA LEU A 103 15.66 6.29 9.43
C LEU A 103 16.17 4.87 9.68
N ARG A 104 17.47 4.61 9.54
CA ARG A 104 18.04 3.28 9.80
C ARG A 104 17.81 2.82 11.23
N ALA A 105 17.93 3.71 12.21
CA ALA A 105 17.58 3.45 13.59
C ALA A 105 16.08 3.12 13.74
N GLY A 106 15.20 3.87 13.09
CA GLY A 106 13.75 3.62 13.07
C GLY A 106 13.40 2.26 12.45
N ILE A 107 13.99 1.91 11.31
CA ILE A 107 13.84 0.59 10.67
C ILE A 107 14.27 -0.51 11.64
N LYS A 108 15.44 -0.38 12.26
CA LYS A 108 15.93 -1.35 13.25
C LYS A 108 14.99 -1.45 14.45
N TYR A 109 14.44 -0.34 14.91
CA TYR A 109 13.48 -0.32 16.02
C TYR A 109 12.21 -1.12 15.70
N TYR A 110 11.60 -0.90 14.52
CA TYR A 110 10.37 -1.61 14.13
C TYR A 110 10.62 -3.06 13.72
N TYR A 111 11.82 -3.40 13.24
CA TYR A 111 12.20 -4.78 12.95
C TYR A 111 12.08 -5.71 14.17
N HIS A 112 12.34 -5.18 15.38
CA HIS A 112 12.25 -5.96 16.62
C HIS A 112 10.87 -5.89 17.30
N LYS A 113 9.89 -5.21 16.70
CA LYS A 113 8.52 -5.16 17.23
C LYS A 113 7.76 -6.41 16.84
N PRO A 114 6.78 -6.84 17.66
CA PRO A 114 5.93 -7.98 17.32
C PRO A 114 5.27 -7.74 15.96
N PHE A 115 5.60 -8.60 15.01
CA PHE A 115 5.14 -8.53 13.64
C PHE A 115 3.73 -9.12 13.52
N PRO A 116 2.76 -8.41 12.92
CA PRO A 116 1.41 -8.93 12.72
C PRO A 116 1.40 -9.96 11.58
N ALA A 117 1.92 -11.16 11.87
CA ALA A 117 2.14 -12.22 10.90
C ALA A 117 0.87 -12.59 10.12
N TRP A 118 -0.31 -12.59 10.77
CA TRP A 118 -1.56 -12.90 10.08
C TRP A 118 -1.97 -11.86 9.05
N ASN A 119 -1.88 -10.58 9.39
CA ASN A 119 -2.21 -9.52 8.43
C ASN A 119 -1.18 -9.47 7.30
N PHE A 120 0.10 -9.77 7.59
CA PHE A 120 1.10 -9.89 6.55
C PHE A 120 0.84 -11.09 5.62
N LEU A 121 0.47 -12.25 6.16
CA LEU A 121 0.08 -13.41 5.36
C LEU A 121 -1.14 -13.10 4.50
N LEU A 122 -2.12 -12.37 5.01
CA LEU A 122 -3.27 -11.90 4.22
C LEU A 122 -2.84 -10.96 3.09
N ALA A 123 -1.97 -9.99 3.39
CA ALA A 123 -1.43 -9.07 2.40
C ALA A 123 -0.64 -9.82 1.31
N ALA A 124 0.27 -10.69 1.71
CA ALA A 124 1.08 -11.51 0.81
C ALA A 124 0.21 -12.44 -0.04
N THR A 125 -0.83 -13.05 0.55
CA THR A 125 -1.75 -13.92 -0.19
C THR A 125 -2.56 -13.13 -1.21
N GLY A 126 -3.10 -11.96 -0.85
CA GLY A 126 -3.82 -11.10 -1.79
C GLY A 126 -2.93 -10.67 -2.96
N PHE A 127 -1.72 -10.21 -2.67
CA PHE A 127 -0.73 -9.83 -3.68
C PHE A 127 -0.34 -10.99 -4.61
N LEU A 128 -0.06 -12.18 -4.06
CA LEU A 128 0.30 -13.34 -4.87
C LEU A 128 -0.86 -13.84 -5.75
N LEU A 129 -2.10 -13.66 -5.31
CA LEU A 129 -3.28 -14.01 -6.09
C LEU A 129 -3.53 -12.99 -7.21
N ALA A 130 -3.37 -11.69 -6.94
CA ALA A 130 -3.41 -10.64 -7.96
C ALA A 130 -2.36 -10.89 -9.06
N ASP A 131 -1.09 -11.07 -8.68
CA ASP A 131 0.02 -11.35 -9.61
C ASP A 131 -0.12 -12.71 -10.33
N ALA A 132 -0.84 -13.67 -9.72
CA ALA A 132 -1.15 -14.94 -10.39
C ALA A 132 -2.23 -14.78 -11.47
N VAL A 133 -3.23 -13.93 -11.24
CA VAL A 133 -4.27 -13.57 -12.21
C VAL A 133 -3.66 -12.76 -13.36
N GLU A 134 -2.95 -11.66 -13.05
CA GLU A 134 -2.31 -10.75 -14.03
C GLU A 134 -1.41 -11.51 -15.03
N ARG A 135 -0.62 -12.47 -14.53
CA ARG A 135 0.34 -13.22 -15.35
C ARG A 135 -0.19 -14.54 -15.92
N GLY A 136 -1.47 -14.86 -15.74
CA GLY A 136 -2.08 -16.10 -16.20
C GLY A 136 -1.39 -17.37 -15.67
N ARG A 137 -0.86 -17.33 -14.43
CA ARG A 137 -0.10 -18.45 -13.85
C ARG A 137 -1.02 -19.66 -13.60
N TRP A 138 -0.45 -20.84 -13.40
CA TRP A 138 -1.22 -22.09 -13.20
C TRP A 138 -2.30 -22.03 -12.10
N ILE A 139 -2.12 -21.23 -11.04
CA ILE A 139 -3.12 -21.02 -9.98
C ILE A 139 -4.35 -20.27 -10.50
N ALA A 140 -4.18 -19.37 -11.48
CA ALA A 140 -5.27 -18.68 -12.14
C ALA A 140 -6.25 -19.68 -12.74
N GLN A 141 -5.81 -20.84 -13.26
CA GLN A 141 -6.71 -21.85 -13.85
C GLN A 141 -7.72 -22.45 -12.85
N PHE A 142 -7.46 -22.37 -11.55
CA PHE A 142 -8.40 -22.81 -10.49
C PHE A 142 -9.32 -21.69 -9.99
N ILE A 143 -9.03 -20.44 -10.35
CA ILE A 143 -9.71 -19.22 -9.90
C ILE A 143 -10.55 -18.60 -11.04
N LEU A 144 -10.00 -18.62 -12.24
CA LEU A 144 -10.53 -18.10 -13.48
C LEU A 144 -11.18 -19.22 -14.28
N TYR A 145 -12.50 -19.11 -14.42
CA TYR A 145 -13.24 -19.91 -15.38
C TYR A 145 -13.58 -19.10 -16.66
N ASN A 146 -13.56 -17.76 -16.59
CA ASN A 146 -13.88 -16.88 -17.71
C ASN A 146 -12.86 -15.71 -17.83
N PRO A 147 -12.10 -15.62 -18.94
CA PRO A 147 -11.09 -14.57 -19.16
C PRO A 147 -11.64 -13.15 -19.18
N ILE A 148 -12.95 -12.97 -19.40
CA ILE A 148 -13.60 -11.64 -19.38
C ILE A 148 -13.46 -10.96 -18.00
N TYR A 149 -13.17 -11.74 -16.95
CA TYR A 149 -13.06 -11.26 -15.58
C TYR A 149 -11.60 -11.09 -15.11
N ASP A 150 -10.60 -11.23 -15.98
CA ASP A 150 -9.18 -11.15 -15.61
C ASP A 150 -8.86 -9.84 -14.87
N ASP A 151 -9.07 -8.70 -15.53
CA ASP A 151 -8.80 -7.37 -14.96
C ASP A 151 -9.60 -7.13 -13.67
N MET A 152 -10.90 -7.48 -13.66
CA MET A 152 -11.74 -7.28 -12.47
C MET A 152 -11.29 -8.15 -11.29
N LEU A 153 -10.83 -9.38 -11.53
CA LEU A 153 -10.30 -10.23 -10.46
C LEU A 153 -8.97 -9.72 -9.92
N GLU A 154 -8.08 -9.24 -10.80
CA GLU A 154 -6.81 -8.63 -10.42
C GLU A 154 -7.05 -7.51 -9.40
N GLU A 155 -7.90 -6.54 -9.76
CA GLU A 155 -8.21 -5.38 -8.90
C GLU A 155 -8.90 -5.78 -7.58
N LEU A 156 -9.77 -6.79 -7.61
CA LEU A 156 -10.42 -7.31 -6.40
C LEU A 156 -9.46 -8.06 -5.48
N TYR A 157 -8.39 -8.67 -5.99
CA TYR A 157 -7.34 -9.29 -5.17
C TYR A 157 -6.34 -8.27 -4.62
N GLU A 158 -6.16 -7.13 -5.28
CA GLU A 158 -5.38 -6.01 -4.75
C GLU A 158 -6.08 -5.32 -3.57
N CYS A 159 -7.40 -5.18 -3.60
CA CYS A 159 -8.21 -4.63 -2.49
C CYS A 159 -7.85 -5.19 -1.09
N PRO A 160 -7.91 -6.51 -0.83
CA PRO A 160 -7.54 -7.09 0.46
C PRO A 160 -6.06 -6.89 0.82
N PHE A 161 -5.18 -6.83 -0.18
CA PHE A 161 -3.76 -6.52 0.05
C PHE A 161 -3.60 -5.10 0.61
N ILE A 162 -4.17 -4.09 -0.05
CA ILE A 162 -4.05 -2.68 0.37
C ILE A 162 -4.70 -2.48 1.74
N LEU A 163 -5.88 -3.06 1.99
CA LEU A 163 -6.55 -3.01 3.30
C LEU A 163 -5.71 -3.67 4.41
N ALA A 164 -5.16 -4.87 4.16
CA ALA A 164 -4.32 -5.55 5.14
C ALA A 164 -3.05 -4.75 5.45
N LEU A 165 -2.40 -4.20 4.43
CA LEU A 165 -1.22 -3.36 4.60
C LEU A 165 -1.54 -2.09 5.40
N PHE A 166 -2.66 -1.42 5.08
CA PHE A 166 -3.09 -0.22 5.79
C PHE A 166 -3.40 -0.50 7.26
N THR A 167 -4.15 -1.56 7.56
CA THR A 167 -4.50 -1.90 8.95
C THR A 167 -3.26 -2.20 9.80
N ILE A 168 -2.26 -2.89 9.25
CA ILE A 168 -0.97 -3.11 9.91
C ILE A 168 -0.26 -1.78 10.18
N SER A 169 -0.12 -0.96 9.14
CA SER A 169 0.55 0.34 9.20
C SER A 169 -0.11 1.25 10.24
N ALA A 170 -1.43 1.41 10.17
CA ALA A 170 -2.21 2.24 11.06
C ALA A 170 -2.13 1.75 12.51
N ALA A 171 -2.27 0.44 12.76
CA ALA A 171 -2.17 -0.12 14.11
C ALA A 171 -0.78 0.10 14.72
N LEU A 172 0.29 -0.09 13.94
CA LEU A 172 1.66 0.12 14.40
C LEU A 172 1.96 1.60 14.65
N GLN A 173 1.49 2.49 13.78
CA GLN A 173 1.64 3.94 13.93
C GLN A 173 0.92 4.43 15.18
N TRP A 174 -0.34 4.02 15.35
CA TRP A 174 -1.15 4.38 16.51
C TRP A 174 -0.53 3.95 17.83
N ARG A 175 -0.01 2.71 17.90
CA ARG A 175 0.72 2.21 19.07
C ARG A 175 1.97 3.04 19.38
N THR A 176 2.66 3.51 18.35
CA THR A 176 3.86 4.35 18.51
C THR A 176 3.49 5.72 19.06
N ILE A 177 2.45 6.36 18.51
CA ILE A 177 1.99 7.68 18.94
C ILE A 177 1.60 7.64 20.42
N ILE A 178 0.75 6.68 20.84
CA ILE A 178 0.37 6.50 22.25
C ILE A 178 1.60 6.24 23.13
N GLY A 179 2.53 5.42 22.63
CA GLY A 179 3.77 5.11 23.34
C GLY A 179 4.64 6.35 23.58
N SER A 180 4.73 7.24 22.58
CA SER A 180 5.48 8.50 22.67
C SER A 180 4.85 9.45 23.69
N ASP A 181 3.53 9.63 23.65
CA ASP A 181 2.81 10.51 24.58
C ASP A 181 3.01 10.09 26.05
N ARG A 182 2.98 8.77 26.32
CA ARG A 182 3.25 8.23 27.67
C ARG A 182 4.68 8.48 28.15
N LYS A 183 5.67 8.48 27.27
CA LYS A 183 7.08 8.77 27.65
C LYS A 183 7.22 10.24 28.08
N ILE A 184 6.53 11.14 27.37
CA ILE A 184 6.58 12.59 27.67
C ILE A 184 5.91 12.89 29.01
N ILE A 185 4.71 12.35 29.27
CA ILE A 185 4.01 12.55 30.55
C ILE A 185 4.83 12.07 31.75
N LYS A 186 5.62 10.99 31.59
CA LYS A 186 6.50 10.49 32.65
C LYS A 186 7.76 11.31 32.86
N ALA A 187 8.12 12.18 31.92
CA ALA A 187 9.32 13.00 31.96
C ALA A 187 9.07 14.45 32.44
N SER A 188 7.79 14.84 32.59
CA SER A 188 7.34 16.11 33.17
C SER A 188 6.97 15.96 34.64
#